data_AF-R7V8C8-F1
#
_entry.id   AF-R7V8C8-F1
#
_cell.length_a   1.000
_cell.length_b   1.000
_cell.length_c   1.000
_cell.angle_alpha   90.00
_cell.angle_beta   90.00
_cell.angle_gamma   90.00
#
_symmetry.space_group_name_H-M   'P 1'
#
loop_
_entity.id
_entity.type
_entity.pdbx_description
1 polymer ?
#
loop_
_entity_poly.entity_id
_entity_poly.type
_entity_poly.pdbx_seq_one_letter_code
_entity_poly.pdbx_strand_id
1 'polypeptide(L)'
;CISVVVSANEVCISVVISADEVCISVVISADTVCLSVVILADTVCISVVVSANEVCISVVISADEVCISVVISADEVCISVVISADTVCLSVVISADTVCISVVVSANEVCISVVISADTVCLS
;
A
#
# COMPACT_ATOMS: atom_id res chain seq x y z
N CYS A 1 -38.07 5.94 24.45
CA CYS A 1 -37.03 4.89 24.55
C CYS A 1 -36.73 4.25 23.20
N ILE A 2 -37.68 3.55 22.56
CA ILE A 2 -37.44 2.91 21.25
C ILE A 2 -36.86 3.88 20.21
N SER A 3 -37.39 5.09 20.09
CA SER A 3 -36.88 6.09 19.15
C SER A 3 -35.42 6.49 19.41
N VAL A 4 -35.00 6.58 20.67
CA VAL A 4 -33.62 6.96 21.05
C VAL A 4 -32.65 5.85 20.68
N VAL A 5 -33.01 4.59 20.95
CA VAL A 5 -32.21 3.42 20.56
C VAL A 5 -32.12 3.29 19.04
N VAL A 6 -33.23 3.54 18.32
CA VAL A 6 -33.23 3.54 16.84
C VAL A 6 -32.27 4.60 16.30
N SER A 7 -32.33 5.84 16.81
CA SER A 7 -31.40 6.90 16.37
C SER A 7 -29.94 6.57 16.71
N ALA A 8 -29.68 5.96 17.86
CA ALA A 8 -28.34 5.51 18.22
C ALA A 8 -27.80 4.47 17.22
N ASN A 9 -28.63 3.50 16.83
CA ASN A 9 -28.27 2.50 15.82
C ASN A 9 -28.03 3.13 14.44
N GLU A 10 -28.83 4.12 14.04
CA GLU A 10 -28.61 4.85 12.78
C GLU A 10 -27.26 5.57 12.77
N VAL A 11 -26.91 6.23 13.88
CA VAL A 11 -25.58 6.85 14.04
C VAL A 11 -24.48 5.80 13.93
N CYS A 12 -24.64 4.65 14.59
CA CYS A 12 -23.66 3.57 14.52
C CYS A 12 -23.46 3.08 13.08
N ILE A 13 -24.54 2.85 12.34
CA ILE A 13 -24.49 2.46 10.92
C ILE A 13 -23.72 3.50 10.11
N SER A 14 -24.02 4.79 10.30
CA SER A 14 -23.32 5.87 9.60
C SER A 14 -21.83 5.91 9.92
N VAL A 15 -21.45 5.66 11.17
CA VAL A 15 -20.05 5.65 11.61
C VAL A 15 -19.29 4.46 10.98
N VAL A 16 -19.90 3.27 10.96
CA VAL A 16 -19.32 2.09 10.31
C VAL A 16 -19.13 2.31 8.81
N ILE A 17 -20.15 2.84 8.12
CA ILE A 17 -20.04 3.17 6.68
C ILE A 17 -18.88 4.15 6.44
N SER A 18 -18.76 5.19 7.26
CA SER A 18 -17.68 6.18 7.13
C SER A 18 -16.31 5.54 7.35
N ALA A 19 -16.20 4.61 8.31
CA ALA A 19 -14.99 3.86 8.58
C ALA A 19 -14.59 2.99 7.38
N ASP A 20 -15.55 2.28 6.78
CA ASP A 20 -15.33 1.46 5.59
C ASP A 20 -14.86 2.30 4.39
N GLU A 21 -15.47 3.47 4.17
CA GLU A 21 -15.05 4.40 3.10
C GLU A 21 -13.61 4.89 3.29
N VAL A 22 -13.22 5.21 4.53
CA VAL A 22 -11.84 5.58 4.85
C VAL A 22 -10.89 4.42 4.55
N CYS A 23 -11.26 3.19 4.96
CA CYS A 23 -10.44 2.00 4.69
C CYS A 23 -10.24 1.79 3.19
N ILE A 24 -11.31 1.88 2.40
CA ILE A 24 -11.24 1.76 0.94
C ILE A 24 -10.31 2.82 0.35
N SER A 25 -10.42 4.08 0.79
CA SER A 25 -9.56 5.16 0.32
C SER A 25 -8.08 4.92 0.66
N VAL A 26 -7.80 4.37 1.85
CA VAL A 26 -6.44 4.06 2.29
C VAL A 26 -5.84 2.92 1.45
N VAL A 27 -6.61 1.86 1.19
CA VAL A 27 -6.17 0.75 0.33
C VAL A 27 -5.89 1.22 -1.09
N ILE A 28 -6.79 2.01 -1.70
CA ILE A 28 -6.56 2.58 -3.04
C ILE A 28 -5.28 3.41 -3.05
N SER A 29 -5.06 4.23 -2.01
CA SER A 29 -3.84 5.05 -1.91
C SER A 29 -2.58 4.17 -1.85
N ALA A 30 -2.60 3.10 -1.03
CA ALA A 30 -1.51 2.14 -0.96
C ALA A 30 -1.22 1.49 -2.32
N ASP A 31 -2.24 0.99 -3.02
CA ASP A 31 -2.09 0.38 -4.33
C ASP A 31 -1.49 1.34 -5.36
N THR A 32 -1.90 2.61 -5.35
CA THR A 32 -1.32 3.62 -6.27
C THR A 32 0.15 3.90 -5.98
N VAL A 33 0.55 3.92 -4.71
CA VAL A 33 1.95 4.07 -4.31
C VAL A 33 2.75 2.85 -4.77
N CYS A 34 2.26 1.64 -4.53
CA CYS A 34 2.90 0.39 -4.96
C CYS A 34 3.10 0.37 -6.48
N LEU A 35 2.07 0.69 -7.25
CA LEU A 35 2.15 0.77 -8.71
C LEU A 35 3.22 1.78 -9.17
N SER A 36 3.27 2.95 -8.53
CA SER A 36 4.26 3.99 -8.85
C SER A 36 5.69 3.53 -8.57
N VAL A 37 5.89 2.80 -7.47
CA VAL A 37 7.19 2.23 -7.09
C VAL A 37 7.64 1.16 -8.08
N VAL A 38 6.74 0.27 -8.50
CA VAL A 38 7.04 -0.76 -9.51
C VAL A 38 7.41 -0.14 -10.85
N ILE A 39 6.64 0.86 -11.33
CA ILE A 39 6.96 1.57 -12.58
C ILE A 39 8.34 2.23 -12.52
N LEU A 40 8.70 2.81 -11.38
CA LEU A 40 10.01 3.43 -11.18
C LEU A 40 11.12 2.37 -11.23
N ALA A 41 10.92 1.23 -10.56
CA ALA A 41 11.86 0.11 -10.58
C ALA A 41 12.10 -0.39 -12.00
N ASP A 42 11.04 -0.65 -12.76
CA ASP A 42 11.12 -1.07 -14.17
C ASP A 42 11.89 -0.06 -15.02
N THR A 43 11.62 1.24 -14.82
CA THR A 43 12.32 2.31 -15.54
C THR A 43 13.82 2.33 -15.24
N VAL A 44 14.19 2.15 -13.97
CA VAL A 44 15.60 2.05 -13.56
C VAL A 44 16.26 0.83 -14.18
N CYS A 45 15.60 -0.33 -14.13
CA CYS A 45 16.10 -1.57 -14.73
C CYS A 45 16.36 -1.40 -16.24
N ILE A 46 15.41 -0.84 -16.98
CA ILE A 46 15.56 -0.56 -18.41
C ILE A 46 16.76 0.36 -18.65
N SER A 47 16.90 1.44 -17.87
CA SER A 47 18.02 2.38 -18.01
C SER A 47 19.38 1.69 -17.77
N VAL A 48 19.45 0.80 -16.77
CA VAL A 48 20.67 0.06 -16.43
C VAL A 48 21.04 -0.90 -17.55
N VAL A 49 20.08 -1.67 -18.07
CA VAL A 49 20.30 -2.61 -19.19
C VAL A 49 20.73 -1.88 -20.46
N VAL A 50 20.10 -0.74 -20.79
CA VAL A 50 20.49 0.08 -21.95
C VAL A 50 21.94 0.56 -21.79
N SER A 51 22.30 1.09 -20.62
CA SER A 51 23.66 1.56 -20.34
C SER A 51 24.68 0.43 -20.45
N ALA A 52 24.37 -0.74 -19.94
CA ALA A 52 25.21 -1.93 -20.04
C ALA A 52 25.43 -2.34 -21.51
N ASN A 53 24.37 -2.34 -22.31
CA ASN A 53 24.46 -2.65 -23.74
C ASN A 53 25.29 -1.61 -24.52
N GLU A 54 25.17 -0.32 -24.20
CA GLU A 54 26.01 0.73 -24.79
C GLU A 54 27.49 0.53 -24.47
N VAL A 55 27.80 0.20 -23.21
CA VAL A 55 29.17 -0.15 -22.80
C VAL A 55 29.67 -1.36 -23.57
N CYS A 56 28.87 -2.42 -23.66
CA CYS A 56 29.22 -3.62 -24.42
C CYS A 56 29.50 -3.29 -25.89
N ILE A 57 28.65 -2.53 -26.58
CA ILE A 57 28.89 -2.13 -27.99
C ILE A 57 30.22 -1.38 -28.13
N SER A 58 30.56 -0.52 -27.19
CA SER A 58 31.85 0.19 -27.20
C SER A 58 33.05 -0.75 -26.96
N VAL A 59 32.86 -1.80 -26.16
CA VAL A 59 33.91 -2.73 -25.71
C VAL A 59 34.03 -3.98 -26.60
N VAL A 60 33.01 -4.38 -27.36
CA VAL A 60 33.04 -5.51 -28.33
C VAL A 60 34.10 -5.28 -29.42
N ILE A 61 34.51 -4.03 -29.66
CA ILE A 61 35.69 -3.71 -30.48
C ILE A 61 37.01 -4.26 -29.86
N SER A 62 36.97 -4.71 -28.59
CA SER A 62 38.13 -4.99 -27.74
C SER A 62 38.09 -6.31 -26.93
N ALA A 63 36.94 -6.80 -26.41
CA ALA A 63 36.85 -8.08 -25.65
C ALA A 63 35.41 -8.54 -25.30
N ASP A 64 35.05 -9.79 -25.63
CA ASP A 64 33.72 -10.39 -25.34
C ASP A 64 33.47 -10.68 -23.85
N GLU A 65 34.49 -11.10 -23.09
CA GLU A 65 34.35 -11.47 -21.67
C GLU A 65 33.92 -10.30 -20.78
N VAL A 66 34.44 -9.10 -21.08
CA VAL A 66 34.07 -7.87 -20.36
C VAL A 66 32.60 -7.55 -20.58
N CYS A 67 32.09 -7.75 -21.81
CA CYS A 67 30.70 -7.50 -22.14
C CYS A 67 29.76 -8.43 -21.36
N ILE A 68 30.12 -9.71 -21.24
CA ILE A 68 29.34 -10.68 -20.44
C ILE A 68 29.28 -10.23 -18.97
N SER A 69 30.40 -9.82 -18.39
CA SER A 69 30.46 -9.36 -17.00
C SER A 69 29.60 -8.12 -16.75
N VAL A 70 29.60 -7.17 -17.69
CA VAL A 70 28.79 -5.94 -17.61
C VAL A 70 27.29 -6.26 -17.66
N VAL A 71 26.87 -7.17 -18.54
CA VAL A 71 25.46 -7.59 -18.64
C VAL A 71 25.02 -8.29 -17.36
N ILE A 72 25.83 -9.22 -16.82
CA ILE A 72 25.51 -9.91 -15.55
C ILE A 72 25.35 -8.89 -14.42
N SER A 73 26.26 -7.92 -14.32
CA SER A 73 26.20 -6.88 -13.28
C SER A 73 24.93 -6.03 -13.41
N ALA A 74 24.52 -5.71 -14.64
CA ALA A 74 23.29 -4.96 -14.91
C ALA A 74 22.05 -5.76 -14.48
N ASP A 75 22.00 -7.05 -14.77
CA ASP A 75 20.90 -7.93 -14.37
C ASP A 75 20.81 -8.05 -12.84
N GLU A 76 21.94 -8.19 -12.13
CA GLU A 76 21.98 -8.21 -10.67
C GLU A 76 21.43 -6.92 -10.05
N VAL A 77 21.80 -5.77 -10.61
CA VAL A 77 21.26 -4.46 -10.18
C VAL A 77 19.75 -4.43 -10.41
N CYS A 78 19.26 -4.89 -11.57
CA CYS A 78 17.83 -4.93 -11.86
C CYS A 78 17.07 -5.80 -10.85
N ILE A 79 17.58 -6.99 -10.55
CA ILE A 79 16.99 -7.90 -9.55
C ILE A 79 16.91 -7.22 -8.18
N SER A 80 17.99 -6.57 -7.74
CA SER A 80 18.04 -5.85 -6.46
C SER A 80 17.01 -4.72 -6.39
N VAL A 81 16.86 -3.96 -7.48
CA VAL A 81 15.88 -2.87 -7.59
C VAL A 81 14.45 -3.41 -7.50
N VAL A 82 14.13 -4.49 -8.20
CA VAL A 82 12.80 -5.14 -8.13
C VAL A 82 12.50 -5.65 -6.72
N ILE A 83 13.44 -6.34 -6.08
CA ILE A 83 13.26 -6.81 -4.69
C ILE A 83 13.01 -5.63 -3.73
N SER A 84 13.72 -4.52 -3.92
CA SER A 84 13.56 -3.31 -3.13
C SER A 84 12.18 -2.68 -3.35
N ALA A 85 11.69 -2.65 -4.58
CA ALA A 85 10.35 -2.17 -4.91
C ALA A 85 9.27 -3.03 -4.26
N ASP A 86 9.38 -4.36 -4.35
CA ASP A 86 8.42 -5.30 -3.76
C ASP A 86 8.37 -5.16 -2.23
N THR A 87 9.52 -5.01 -1.58
CA THR A 87 9.58 -4.80 -0.12
C THR A 87 8.94 -3.48 0.30
N VAL A 88 9.15 -2.40 -0.45
CA VAL A 88 8.45 -1.14 -0.22
C VAL A 88 6.94 -1.32 -0.40
N CYS A 89 6.49 -1.97 -1.47
CA CYS A 89 5.07 -2.21 -1.72
C CYS A 89 4.43 -3.00 -0.58
N LEU A 90 5.08 -4.09 -0.14
CA LEU A 90 4.60 -4.88 0.99
C LEU A 90 4.47 -4.04 2.27
N SER A 91 5.47 -3.20 2.57
CA SER A 91 5.42 -2.34 3.75
C SER A 91 4.27 -1.32 3.71
N VAL A 92 3.96 -0.79 2.52
CA VAL A 92 2.86 0.15 2.31
C VAL A 92 1.51 -0.54 2.49
N VAL A 93 1.34 -1.75 1.94
CA VAL A 93 0.11 -2.55 2.12
C VAL A 93 -0.12 -2.89 3.59
N ILE A 94 0.90 -3.38 4.30
CA ILE A 94 0.80 -3.69 5.74
C ILE A 94 0.41 -2.44 6.55
N SER A 95 0.96 -1.28 6.18
CA SER A 95 0.64 -0.01 6.85
C SER A 95 -0.82 0.39 6.60
N ALA A 96 -1.31 0.25 5.37
CA ALA A 96 -2.69 0.51 5.02
C ALA A 96 -3.64 -0.42 5.80
N ASP A 97 -3.39 -1.72 5.82
CA ASP A 97 -4.19 -2.69 6.58
C ASP A 97 -4.25 -2.33 8.07
N THR A 98 -3.11 -1.94 8.65
CA THR A 98 -3.03 -1.52 10.06
C THR A 98 -3.90 -0.29 10.33
N VAL A 99 -3.87 0.70 9.44
CA VAL A 99 -4.72 1.90 9.55
C VAL A 99 -6.19 1.51 9.44
N CYS A 100 -6.56 0.67 8.46
CA CYS A 100 -7.92 0.20 8.29
C CYS A 100 -8.45 -0.51 9.54
N ILE A 101 -7.67 -1.43 10.11
CA ILE A 101 -8.02 -2.13 11.35
C ILE A 101 -8.24 -1.12 12.49
N SER A 102 -7.33 -0.14 12.65
CA SER A 102 -7.47 0.87 13.70
C SER A 102 -8.75 1.69 13.53
N VAL A 103 -9.09 2.08 12.30
CA VAL A 103 -10.28 2.89 11.99
C VAL A 103 -11.56 2.10 12.30
N VAL A 104 -11.62 0.83 11.91
CA VAL A 104 -12.78 -0.05 12.19
C VAL A 104 -12.93 -0.29 13.69
N VAL A 105 -11.84 -0.52 14.43
CA VAL A 105 -11.88 -0.68 15.89
C VAL A 105 -12.43 0.57 16.55
N SER A 106 -11.92 1.75 16.20
CA SER A 106 -12.41 3.02 16.74
C SER A 106 -13.88 3.27 16.42
N ALA A 107 -14.32 2.94 15.20
CA ALA A 107 -15.72 3.04 14.81
C ALA A 107 -16.63 2.15 15.68
N ASN A 108 -16.21 0.90 15.93
CA ASN A 108 -16.95 -0.02 16.78
C ASN A 108 -17.02 0.47 18.23
N GLU A 109 -15.93 0.98 18.79
CA GLU A 109 -15.91 1.54 20.15
C GLU A 109 -16.87 2.73 20.30
N VAL A 110 -16.89 3.63 19.32
CA VAL A 110 -17.85 4.75 19.26
C VAL A 110 -19.28 4.21 19.22
N CYS A 111 -19.57 3.22 18.38
CA CYS A 111 -20.90 2.63 18.27
C CYS A 111 -21.37 2.02 19.60
N ILE A 112 -20.51 1.23 20.26
CA ILE A 112 -20.81 0.63 21.56
C ILE A 112 -21.12 1.71 22.59
N SER A 113 -20.31 2.76 22.66
CA SER A 113 -20.52 3.89 23.58
C SER A 113 -21.84 4.60 23.35
N VAL A 114 -22.19 4.84 22.08
CA VAL A 114 -23.44 5.50 21.68
C VAL A 114 -24.66 4.65 22.06
N VAL A 115 -24.64 3.34 21.81
CA VAL A 115 -25.74 2.43 22.17
C VAL A 115 -25.90 2.33 23.69
N ILE A 116 -24.81 2.16 24.44
CA ILE A 116 -24.86 2.12 25.92
C ILE A 116 -25.46 3.43 26.46
N SER A 117 -25.04 4.57 25.92
CA SER A 117 -25.56 5.87 26.34
C SER A 117 -27.07 5.97 26.05
N ALA A 118 -27.52 5.53 24.88
CA ALA A 118 -28.94 5.50 24.54
C ALA A 118 -29.75 4.60 25.49
N ASP A 119 -29.24 3.41 25.81
CA ASP A 119 -29.88 2.49 26.74
C ASP A 119 -29.97 3.07 28.16
N THR A 120 -28.90 3.70 28.67
CA THR A 120 -28.92 4.34 29.99
C THR A 120 -29.97 5.45 30.09
N VAL A 121 -30.13 6.28 29.05
CA VAL A 121 -31.19 7.31 28.99
C VAL A 121 -32.59 6.70 28.94
N CYS A 122 -32.73 5.50 28.37
CA CYS A 122 -34.03 4.81 28.31
C CYS A 122 -34.43 4.13 29.63
N LEU A 123 -33.45 3.83 30.48
CA LEU A 123 -33.60 3.17 31.78
C LEU A 123 -33.73 4.15 32.95
N SER A 124 -33.32 5.41 32.76
CA SER A 124 -33.51 6.53 33.71
C SER A 124 -34.90 7.15 33.60
#